data_AF-A0A9X9ER74-F1
#
_entry.id   AF-A0A9X9ER74-F1
#
_cell.length_a   1.000
_cell.length_b   1.000
_cell.length_c   1.000
_cell.angle_alpha   90.00
_cell.angle_beta   90.00
_cell.angle_gamma   90.00
#
_symmetry.space_group_name_H-M   'P 1'
#
loop_
_entity.id
_entity.type
_entity.pdbx_description
1 polymer ?
#
loop_
_entity_poly.entity_id
_entity_poly.type
_entity_poly.pdbx_seq_one_letter_code
_entity_poly.pdbx_strand_id
1 'polypeptide(L)'
;MVKINEIIYGLINQGIIKNDDIDIKKLKSGTTNGILYTLHNNGIPKYVIKIDKPKLIAETEAFLLTYKDVNLLPNVLYTDEKKEFIVYSYIS
;
A
#
# COMPACT_ATOMS: atom_id res chain seq x y z
N MET A 1 -3.72 10.70 -14.15
CA MET A 1 -3.47 10.47 -12.71
C MET A 1 -4.50 9.45 -12.27
N VAL A 2 -4.09 8.19 -12.04
CA VAL A 2 -5.03 7.14 -11.59
C VAL A 2 -5.62 7.59 -10.26
N LYS A 3 -6.95 7.59 -10.15
CA LYS A 3 -7.60 8.03 -8.92
C LYS A 3 -7.43 6.93 -7.89
N ILE A 4 -7.10 7.28 -6.64
CA ILE A 4 -6.93 6.30 -5.55
C ILE A 4 -8.13 5.34 -5.42
N ASN A 5 -9.34 5.80 -5.73
CA ASN A 5 -10.55 4.99 -5.74
C ASN A 5 -10.52 3.88 -6.80
N GLU A 6 -9.94 4.13 -7.98
CA GLU A 6 -9.80 3.12 -9.05
C GLU A 6 -8.81 2.03 -8.64
N ILE A 7 -7.70 2.42 -8.00
CA ILE A 7 -6.73 1.48 -7.42
C ILE A 7 -7.44 0.59 -6.38
N ILE A 8 -8.14 1.19 -5.43
CA ILE A 8 -8.82 0.45 -4.36
C ILE A 8 -9.89 -0.49 -4.92
N TYR A 9 -10.70 -0.02 -5.87
CA TYR A 9 -11.71 -0.85 -6.52
C TYR A 9 -11.09 -2.04 -7.26
N GLY A 10 -9.97 -1.83 -7.96
CA GLY A 10 -9.20 -2.90 -8.58
C GLY A 10 -8.70 -3.94 -7.56
N LEU A 11 -8.11 -3.47 -6.46
CA LEU A 11 -7.59 -4.33 -5.39
C LEU A 11 -8.68 -5.15 -4.70
N ILE A 12 -9.88 -4.58 -4.52
CA ILE A 12 -11.05 -5.28 -3.97
C ILE A 12 -11.51 -6.37 -4.95
N ASN A 13 -11.67 -6.03 -6.23
CA ASN A 13 -12.13 -6.99 -7.25
C ASN A 13 -11.14 -8.16 -7.44
N GLN A 14 -9.84 -7.91 -7.24
CA GLN A 14 -8.81 -8.93 -7.25
C GLN A 14 -8.73 -9.74 -5.94
N GLY A 15 -9.48 -9.37 -4.91
CA GLY A 15 -9.48 -10.03 -3.60
C GLY A 15 -8.22 -9.76 -2.76
N ILE A 16 -7.40 -8.76 -3.14
CA ILE A 16 -6.18 -8.39 -2.41
C ILE A 16 -6.54 -7.66 -1.11
N ILE A 17 -7.61 -6.86 -1.15
CA ILE A 17 -8.11 -6.10 0.00
C ILE A 17 -9.58 -6.46 0.24
N LYS A 18 -9.96 -6.64 1.50
CA LYS A 18 -11.35 -6.89 1.90
C LYS A 18 -12.20 -5.63 1.87
N ASN A 19 -13.38 -5.74 1.28
CA ASN A 19 -14.40 -4.69 1.23
C ASN A 19 -15.23 -4.63 2.53
N ASP A 20 -14.59 -4.26 3.64
CA ASP A 20 -15.24 -4.13 4.96
C ASP A 20 -15.18 -2.66 5.43
N ASP A 21 -16.06 -1.81 4.91
CA ASP A 21 -16.19 -0.39 5.25
C ASP A 21 -14.83 0.34 5.31
N ILE A 22 -14.20 0.46 4.14
CA ILE A 22 -12.85 1.02 4.00
C ILE A 22 -12.91 2.55 4.12
N ASP A 23 -12.29 3.08 5.17
CA ASP A 23 -11.96 4.50 5.27
C ASP A 23 -10.53 4.76 4.75
N ILE A 24 -10.39 5.79 3.91
CA ILE A 24 -9.15 6.11 3.19
C ILE A 24 -8.55 7.39 3.76
N LYS A 25 -7.41 7.27 4.42
CA LYS A 25 -6.70 8.42 4.98
C LYS A 25 -5.40 8.66 4.24
N LYS A 26 -5.31 9.79 3.53
CA LYS A 26 -4.05 10.28 2.98
C LYS A 26 -3.14 10.74 4.11
N LEU A 27 -1.92 10.20 4.19
CA LEU A 27 -0.91 10.72 5.11
C LEU A 27 -0.39 12.04 4.55
N LYS A 28 -0.51 13.10 5.36
CA LYS A 28 -0.02 14.45 5.03
C LYS A 28 1.42 14.68 5.50
N SER A 29 1.98 13.74 6.27
CA SER A 29 3.34 13.81 6.82
C SER A 29 4.11 12.53 6.48
N GLY A 30 5.42 12.68 6.29
CA GLY A 30 6.35 11.61 5.93
C GLY A 30 7.68 12.19 5.43
N THR A 31 8.67 11.33 5.22
CA THR A 31 9.99 11.73 4.69
C THR A 31 10.13 11.48 3.18
N THR A 32 9.10 10.90 2.54
CA THR A 32 9.09 10.58 1.12
C THR A 32 8.31 11.62 0.32
N ASN A 33 8.79 11.91 -0.89
CA ASN A 33 8.06 12.75 -1.86
C ASN A 33 6.84 12.03 -2.47
N GLY A 34 6.77 10.70 -2.35
CA GLY A 34 5.62 9.89 -2.74
C GLY A 34 4.38 10.13 -1.87
N ILE A 35 3.24 9.61 -2.33
CA ILE A 35 1.97 9.71 -1.62
C ILE A 35 1.70 8.41 -0.88
N LEU A 36 1.35 8.52 0.41
CA LEU A 36 0.89 7.38 1.21
C LEU A 36 -0.59 7.53 1.56
N TYR A 37 -1.32 6.42 1.45
CA TYR A 37 -2.67 6.26 1.96
C TYR A 37 -2.68 5.09 2.97
N THR A 38 -3.42 5.25 4.05
CA THR A 38 -3.79 4.15 4.94
C THR A 38 -5.25 3.80 4.71
N LEU A 39 -5.53 2.50 4.62
CA LEU A 39 -6.86 1.96 4.52
C LEU A 39 -7.24 1.35 5.87
N HIS A 40 -8.37 1.79 6.39
CA HIS A 40 -8.88 1.39 7.69
C HIS A 40 -10.13 0.56 7.48
N ASN A 41 -10.17 -0.66 8.02
CA ASN A 41 -11.38 -1.47 8.05
C ASN A 41 -11.98 -1.34 9.44
N ASN A 42 -13.23 -0.88 9.54
CA ASN A 42 -13.91 -0.60 10.80
C ASN A 42 -13.08 0.29 11.75
N GLY A 43 -12.41 1.32 11.20
CA GLY A 43 -11.57 2.26 11.94
C GLY A 43 -10.19 1.73 12.36
N ILE A 44 -9.84 0.49 12.02
CA ILE A 44 -8.53 -0.11 12.32
C ILE A 44 -7.66 -0.07 11.05
N PRO A 45 -6.46 0.53 11.07
CA PRO A 45 -5.58 0.53 9.91
C PRO A 45 -5.13 -0.90 9.57
N LYS A 46 -5.29 -1.29 8.31
CA LYS A 46 -4.94 -2.64 7.83
C LYS A 46 -3.91 -2.60 6.71
N TYR A 47 -4.01 -1.63 5.83
CA TYR A 47 -3.20 -1.58 4.61
C TYR A 47 -2.62 -0.20 4.41
N VAL A 48 -1.48 -0.15 3.73
CA VAL A 48 -0.86 1.06 3.23
C VAL A 48 -0.71 0.94 1.72
N ILE A 49 -1.13 1.98 1.00
CA ILE A 49 -0.83 2.15 -0.42
C ILE A 49 0.19 3.25 -0.54
N LYS A 50 1.37 2.92 -1.07
CA LYS A 50 2.42 3.90 -1.41
C LYS A 50 2.47 4.07 -2.93
N ILE A 51 2.29 5.29 -3.38
CA ILE A 51 2.41 5.71 -4.78
C ILE A 51 3.67 6.54 -4.91
N ASP A 52 4.59 6.14 -5.79
CA ASP A 52 5.88 6.80 -5.95
C ASP A 52 6.45 6.54 -7.36
N LYS A 53 7.66 7.04 -7.64
CA LYS A 53 8.36 6.75 -8.89
C LYS A 53 8.64 5.22 -9.01
N PRO A 54 8.52 4.64 -10.21
CA PRO A 54 8.74 3.20 -10.44
C PRO A 54 10.01 2.62 -9.81
N LYS A 55 11.13 3.34 -9.92
CA LYS A 55 12.40 2.93 -9.30
C LYS A 55 12.29 2.80 -7.78
N LEU A 56 11.65 3.76 -7.10
CA LEU A 56 11.51 3.74 -5.64
C LEU A 56 10.52 2.67 -5.18
N ILE A 57 9.49 2.39 -5.98
CA ILE A 57 8.56 1.28 -5.72
C ILE A 57 9.29 -0.06 -5.87
N ALA A 58 10.08 -0.26 -6.92
CA ALA A 58 10.87 -1.47 -7.12
C ALA A 58 11.90 -1.69 -5.99
N GLU A 59 12.59 -0.63 -5.54
CA GLU A 59 13.52 -0.71 -4.41
C GLU A 59 12.78 -1.03 -3.09
N THR A 60 11.60 -0.43 -2.86
CA THR A 60 10.77 -0.73 -1.69
C THR A 60 10.31 -2.18 -1.69
N GLU A 61 9.82 -2.68 -2.83
CA GLU A 61 9.42 -4.08 -3.00
C GLU A 61 10.58 -5.03 -2.73
N ALA A 62 11.74 -4.79 -3.37
CA ALA A 62 12.92 -5.63 -3.20
C ALA A 62 13.34 -5.70 -1.72
N PHE A 63 13.37 -4.56 -1.03
CA PHE A 63 13.69 -4.50 0.40
C PHE A 63 12.69 -5.33 1.24
N LEU A 64 11.39 -5.09 1.09
CA LEU A 64 10.37 -5.77 1.88
C LEU A 64 10.29 -7.27 1.61
N LEU A 65 10.47 -7.70 0.35
CA LEU A 65 10.50 -9.13 0.00
C LEU A 65 11.77 -9.82 0.50
N THR A 66 12.92 -9.13 0.49
CA THR A 66 14.19 -9.67 1.01
C THR A 66 14.08 -9.97 2.50
N TYR A 67 13.40 -9.10 3.25
CA TYR A 67 13.25 -9.23 4.70
C TYR A 67 11.83 -9.61 5.12
N LYS A 68 11.11 -10.37 4.29
CA LYS A 68 9.70 -10.76 4.54
C LYS A 68 9.49 -11.54 5.85
N ASP A 69 10.53 -12.23 6.33
CA ASP A 69 10.47 -13.04 7.55
C ASP A 69 10.79 -12.20 8.83
N VAL A 70 11.04 -10.90 8.67
CA VAL A 70 11.26 -9.96 9.77
C VAL A 70 9.93 -9.35 10.20
N ASN A 71 9.42 -9.76 11.36
CA ASN A 71 8.12 -9.32 11.90
C ASN A 71 8.01 -7.80 12.19
N LEU A 72 9.13 -7.06 12.15
CA LEU A 72 9.16 -5.60 12.28
C LEU A 72 8.93 -4.86 10.95
N LEU A 73 8.80 -5.58 9.84
CA LEU A 73 8.59 -5.03 8.50
C LEU A 73 7.24 -5.46 7.92
N PRO A 74 6.65 -4.65 7.03
CA PRO A 74 5.32 -4.94 6.54
C PRO A 74 5.38 -6.02 5.45
N ASN A 75 4.35 -6.85 5.39
CA ASN A 75 4.20 -7.83 4.33
C ASN A 75 3.71 -7.16 3.05
N VAL A 76 4.39 -7.42 1.93
CA VAL A 76 3.92 -7.00 0.60
C VAL A 76 2.69 -7.82 0.23
N LEU A 77 1.58 -7.14 -0.07
CA LEU A 77 0.33 -7.75 -0.49
C LEU A 77 0.17 -7.72 -2.00
N TYR A 78 0.63 -6.62 -2.62
CA TYR A 78 0.59 -6.43 -4.07
C TYR A 78 1.56 -5.33 -4.49
N THR A 79 2.17 -5.49 -5.66
CA THR A 79 2.89 -4.42 -6.33
C THR A 79 2.36 -4.29 -7.74
N ASP A 80 2.08 -3.06 -8.17
CA ASP A 80 1.68 -2.80 -9.55
C ASP A 80 2.74 -3.26 -10.56
N GLU A 81 2.30 -3.78 -11.71
CA GLU A 81 3.21 -4.31 -12.74
C GLU A 81 4.15 -3.23 -13.28
N LYS A 82 3.66 -1.99 -13.43
CA LYS A 82 4.45 -0.84 -13.86
C LYS A 82 5.18 -0.16 -12.70
N LYS A 83 5.05 -0.72 -11.49
CA LYS A 83 5.62 -0.19 -10.25
C LYS A 83 5.12 1.23 -9.95
N GLU A 84 3.90 1.59 -10.35
CA GLU A 84 3.33 2.90 -10.02
C GLU A 84 2.92 3.00 -8.54
N PHE A 85 2.62 1.87 -7.91
CA PHE A 85 2.31 1.78 -6.48
C PHE A 85 2.62 0.40 -5.90
N ILE A 86 2.68 0.34 -4.57
CA ILE A 86 2.79 -0.89 -3.78
C ILE A 86 1.80 -0.86 -2.62
N VAL A 87 1.26 -2.04 -2.29
CA VAL A 87 0.35 -2.29 -1.19
C VAL A 87 1.02 -3.24 -0.21
N TYR A 88 1.05 -2.84 1.06
CA TYR A 88 1.60 -3.66 2.13
C TYR A 88 0.78 -3.55 3.41
N SER A 89 0.96 -4.51 4.32
CA SER A 89 0.26 -4.51 5.61
C SER A 89 0.66 -3.31 6.46
N TYR A 90 -0.28 -2.75 7.21
CA TYR A 90 0.04 -1.77 8.23
C TYR A 90 0.82 -2.43 9.39
N ILE A 91 1.83 -1.74 9.93
CA ILE A 91 2.49 -2.12 11.18
C ILE A 91 2.05 -1.16 12.28
N SER A 92 1.61 -1.73 13.40
CA SER A 92 1.24 -1.03 14.64
C SER A 92 2.46 -0.61 15.46
#